data_AF-A0A1E5NXZ8-F1
#
_entry.id   AF-A0A1E5NXZ8-F1
#
_cell.length_a   1.000
_cell.length_b   1.000
_cell.length_c   1.000
_cell.angle_alpha   90.00
_cell.angle_beta   90.00
_cell.angle_gamma   90.00
#
_symmetry.space_group_name_H-M   'P 1'
#
loop_
_entity.id
_entity.type
_entity.pdbx_description
1 polymer ?
#
loop_
_entity_poly.entity_id
_entity_poly.type
_entity_poly.pdbx_seq_one_letter_code
_entity_poly.pdbx_strand_id
1 'polypeptide(L)'
;MANGWRFIAQRALTGQFLDWDVPLALNTNPKRTLSGPGSLTATIEPEYARLIGPDGIPILQEWSTKLYLEIDGHIRWGGIVTKTNFDGAQMSVEAEGLTAYAHGIPFEDHIISGELITPPDPYEGRDKNHDGYIDFTNPKVPVPKPPDPYTGHRIDAYEAFRRVWAHIQSRPYGNIGLTVDDHVLGRLLGAEDGSDPWELAWWNAPDCGQALDQLTRDLPFDWTETHSWTADHSSIQHRIRLGNPRLGRRRDDLRFADGENLSAIAKPEGLGDDYANEVVVLGKGEGRAMARAQVYRYDGRRMRRVATVTDKTLSSDNLLRVRGERELAGRTQNLQIPAIQIVDHPNARFGSWQLGDDIRLQVHVPWVGDLDLWHRIVGDEVSADGTCVLNLKRADALVY
;
A
#
# COMPACT_ATOMS: atom_id res chain seq x y z
N MET A 1 20.68 24.71 3.88
CA MET A 1 19.26 24.51 3.52
C MET A 1 19.21 24.38 2.02
N ALA A 2 18.56 23.33 1.49
CA ALA A 2 18.23 23.29 0.07
C ALA A 2 17.45 24.57 -0.29
N ASN A 3 17.71 25.14 -1.46
CA ASN A 3 16.93 26.31 -1.90
C ASN A 3 15.45 25.93 -2.00
N GLY A 4 14.57 26.87 -1.65
CA GLY A 4 13.13 26.64 -1.71
C GLY A 4 12.59 25.59 -0.75
N TRP A 5 13.32 25.21 0.32
CA TRP A 5 12.81 24.37 1.40
C TRP A 5 11.75 25.13 2.21
N ARG A 6 10.48 24.75 2.05
CA ARG A 6 9.37 25.35 2.83
C ARG A 6 8.22 24.38 3.02
N PHE A 7 7.45 24.62 4.08
CA PHE A 7 6.20 23.93 4.33
C PHE A 7 5.00 24.83 4.03
N ILE A 8 4.03 24.30 3.30
CA ILE A 8 2.81 25.02 2.92
C ILE A 8 1.63 24.40 3.66
N ALA A 9 0.78 25.23 4.28
CA ALA A 9 -0.46 24.82 4.92
C ALA A 9 -1.67 25.15 4.04
N GLN A 10 -2.60 24.19 3.92
CA GLN A 10 -3.82 24.33 3.14
C GLN A 10 -4.99 23.66 3.85
N ARG A 11 -6.19 24.22 3.75
CA ARG A 11 -7.40 23.54 4.24
C ARG A 11 -7.72 22.32 3.39
N ALA A 12 -8.02 21.21 4.06
CA ALA A 12 -8.20 19.92 3.43
C ALA A 12 -9.38 19.88 2.46
N LEU A 13 -10.51 20.48 2.85
CA LEU A 13 -11.77 20.43 2.10
C LEU A 13 -11.95 21.59 1.12
N THR A 14 -11.53 22.80 1.49
CA THR A 14 -11.73 24.00 0.65
C THR A 14 -10.57 24.25 -0.30
N GLY A 15 -9.39 23.66 -0.05
CA GLY A 15 -8.17 23.96 -0.80
C GLY A 15 -7.61 25.37 -0.55
N GLN A 16 -8.15 26.12 0.42
CA GLN A 16 -7.65 27.45 0.74
C GLN A 16 -6.24 27.36 1.33
N PHE A 17 -5.27 28.03 0.71
CA PHE A 17 -3.94 28.20 1.28
C PHE A 17 -4.02 29.08 2.53
N LEU A 18 -3.39 28.62 3.60
CA LEU A 18 -3.40 29.26 4.91
C LEU A 18 -2.08 29.97 5.18
N ASP A 19 -0.99 29.29 4.84
CA ASP A 19 0.36 29.80 4.99
C ASP A 19 1.26 29.13 3.95
N TRP A 20 2.25 29.89 3.47
CA TRP A 20 3.22 29.46 2.48
C TRP A 20 4.59 29.11 3.10
N ASP A 21 4.79 29.43 4.38
CA ASP A 21 6.05 29.20 5.09
C ASP A 21 5.81 28.83 6.56
N VAL A 22 5.25 27.62 6.77
CA VAL A 22 5.00 27.07 8.10
C VAL A 22 6.34 26.77 8.78
N PRO A 23 6.65 27.38 9.94
CA PRO A 23 7.96 27.26 10.60
C PRO A 23 8.06 25.98 11.43
N LEU A 24 8.08 24.82 10.75
CA LEU A 24 8.23 23.51 11.40
C LEU A 24 9.71 23.27 11.79
N ALA A 25 9.93 22.93 13.05
CA ALA A 25 11.17 22.34 13.52
C ALA A 25 11.06 20.80 13.45
N LEU A 26 11.84 20.18 12.57
CA LEU A 26 11.70 18.76 12.28
C LEU A 26 12.35 17.90 13.37
N ASN A 27 11.56 17.00 13.97
CA ASN A 27 12.10 15.91 14.80
C ASN A 27 12.60 14.77 13.93
N THR A 28 11.85 14.48 12.86
CA THR A 28 12.20 13.53 11.80
C THR A 28 11.96 14.18 10.45
N ASN A 29 12.74 13.78 9.45
CA ASN A 29 12.53 14.24 8.09
C ASN A 29 11.19 13.70 7.55
N PRO A 30 10.50 14.43 6.65
CA PRO A 30 9.30 13.92 5.98
C PRO A 30 9.60 12.62 5.22
N LYS A 31 8.83 11.58 5.54
CA LYS A 31 9.01 10.23 5.00
C LYS A 31 7.94 9.89 3.99
N ARG A 32 8.35 9.34 2.84
CA ARG A 32 7.46 8.63 1.93
C ARG A 32 7.66 7.13 2.06
N THR A 33 6.58 6.38 1.84
CA THR A 33 6.56 4.92 1.98
C THR A 33 5.97 4.30 0.72
N LEU A 34 6.59 3.22 0.23
CA LEU A 34 6.04 2.42 -0.86
C LEU A 34 4.87 1.60 -0.30
N SER A 35 3.71 1.68 -0.96
CA SER A 35 2.49 0.96 -0.57
C SER A 35 2.01 1.29 0.85
N GLY A 36 2.19 2.53 1.29
CA GLY A 36 1.73 3.03 2.58
C GLY A 36 1.73 4.55 2.66
N PRO A 37 1.05 5.14 3.66
CA PRO A 37 1.07 6.58 3.87
C PRO A 37 2.48 7.07 4.23
N GLY A 38 2.78 8.29 3.80
CA GLY A 38 3.95 9.02 4.30
C GLY A 38 3.74 9.49 5.74
N SER A 39 4.80 9.99 6.39
CA SER A 39 4.72 10.51 7.76
C SER A 39 5.64 11.70 7.99
N LEU A 40 5.22 12.59 8.89
CA LEU A 40 5.98 13.74 9.36
C LEU A 40 5.71 13.97 10.84
N THR A 41 6.78 14.18 11.61
CA THR A 41 6.70 14.64 12.99
C THR A 41 7.58 15.87 13.17
N ALA A 42 6.99 16.94 13.66
CA ALA A 42 7.66 18.22 13.85
C ALA A 42 7.19 18.87 15.15
N THR A 43 7.93 19.88 15.61
CA THR A 43 7.51 20.81 16.64
C THR A 43 7.31 22.20 16.05
N ILE A 44 6.54 23.01 16.77
CA ILE A 44 6.28 24.39 16.40
C ILE A 44 6.16 25.27 17.63
N GLU A 45 6.57 26.53 17.47
CA GLU A 45 6.57 27.51 18.56
C GLU A 45 5.14 27.94 18.96
N PRO A 46 4.89 28.25 20.23
CA PRO A 46 3.56 28.59 20.75
C PRO A 46 2.91 29.80 20.09
N GLU A 47 3.70 30.77 19.60
CA GLU A 47 3.19 31.95 18.91
C GLU A 47 2.52 31.57 17.60
N TYR A 48 3.16 30.69 16.82
CA TYR A 48 2.60 30.22 15.57
C TYR A 48 1.40 29.29 15.79
N ALA A 49 1.47 28.40 16.79
CA ALA A 49 0.39 27.48 17.12
C ALA A 49 -0.94 28.18 17.42
N ARG A 50 -0.90 29.45 17.87
CA ARG A 50 -2.07 30.27 18.17
C ARG A 50 -2.57 31.09 16.98
N LEU A 51 -1.89 31.05 15.84
CA LEU A 51 -2.32 31.77 14.65
C LEU A 51 -3.63 31.20 14.14
N ILE A 52 -4.53 32.12 13.81
CA ILE A 52 -5.84 31.84 13.27
C ILE A 52 -5.81 32.15 11.78
N GLY A 53 -6.24 31.19 10.98
CA GLY A 53 -6.38 31.33 9.55
C GLY A 53 -7.47 32.33 9.17
N PRO A 54 -7.56 32.70 7.87
CA PRO A 54 -8.56 33.62 7.35
C PRO A 54 -10.01 33.16 7.55
N ASP A 55 -10.22 31.88 7.84
CA ASP A 55 -11.50 31.24 8.12
C ASP A 55 -11.88 31.23 9.62
N GLY A 56 -11.06 31.81 10.50
CA GLY A 56 -11.34 31.88 11.94
C GLY A 56 -10.96 30.62 12.72
N ILE A 57 -10.27 29.66 12.10
CA ILE A 57 -9.85 28.38 12.70
C ILE A 57 -8.31 28.37 12.83
N PRO A 58 -7.70 27.68 13.81
CA PRO A 58 -6.25 27.52 13.88
C PRO A 58 -5.62 27.10 12.55
N ILE A 59 -4.44 27.65 12.22
CA ILE A 59 -3.75 27.28 10.96
C ILE A 59 -3.46 25.79 10.93
N LEU A 60 -2.96 25.22 12.03
CA LEU A 60 -2.71 23.79 12.20
C LEU A 60 -3.85 23.18 13.02
N GLN A 61 -4.72 22.44 12.35
CA GLN A 61 -5.87 21.77 12.95
C GLN A 61 -5.97 20.34 12.43
N GLU A 62 -6.11 19.39 13.34
CA GLU A 62 -6.28 17.96 13.08
C GLU A 62 -7.43 17.72 12.10
N TRP A 63 -7.23 16.85 11.12
CA TRP A 63 -8.19 16.46 10.07
C TRP A 63 -8.76 17.62 9.26
N SER A 64 -8.16 18.81 9.36
CA SER A 64 -8.59 20.03 8.68
C SER A 64 -7.47 20.66 7.85
N THR A 65 -6.21 20.40 8.21
CA THR A 65 -5.04 21.04 7.59
C THR A 65 -4.16 20.03 6.88
N LYS A 66 -3.92 20.26 5.59
CA LYS A 66 -2.90 19.58 4.81
C LYS A 66 -1.59 20.37 4.88
N LEU A 67 -0.48 19.63 4.95
CA LEU A 67 0.89 20.15 4.92
C LEU A 67 1.60 19.60 3.70
N TYR A 68 2.40 20.43 3.05
CA TYR A 68 3.23 20.03 1.92
C TYR A 68 4.66 20.51 2.10
N LEU A 69 5.61 19.63 1.85
CA LEU A 69 7.01 20.01 1.69
C LEU A 69 7.24 20.39 0.23
N GLU A 70 7.66 21.62 -0.01
CA GLU A 70 8.21 22.04 -1.29
C GLU A 70 9.73 22.15 -1.22
N ILE A 71 10.42 21.72 -2.28
CA ILE A 71 11.85 21.94 -2.50
C ILE A 71 12.03 22.32 -3.97
N ASP A 72 12.70 23.45 -4.23
CA ASP A 72 12.96 23.97 -5.57
C ASP A 72 11.70 24.02 -6.47
N GLY A 73 10.56 24.44 -5.90
CA GLY A 73 9.29 24.56 -6.63
C GLY A 73 8.57 23.22 -6.89
N HIS A 74 9.09 22.11 -6.37
CA HIS A 74 8.47 20.79 -6.49
C HIS A 74 7.96 20.31 -5.14
N ILE A 75 6.71 19.86 -5.10
CA ILE A 75 6.17 19.19 -3.92
C ILE A 75 6.85 17.82 -3.77
N ARG A 76 7.56 17.62 -2.65
CA ARG A 76 8.32 16.40 -2.35
C ARG A 76 7.59 15.47 -1.40
N TRP A 77 6.72 16.02 -0.55
CA TRP A 77 5.91 15.27 0.40
C TRP A 77 4.61 16.04 0.68
N GLY A 78 3.55 15.32 1.03
CA GLY A 78 2.29 15.90 1.48
C GLY A 78 1.59 15.00 2.48
N GLY A 79 0.75 15.59 3.30
CA GLY A 79 -0.03 14.87 4.29
C GLY A 79 -1.07 15.74 4.97
N ILE A 80 -1.86 15.14 5.85
CA ILE A 80 -2.85 15.81 6.71
C ILE A 80 -2.37 15.77 8.15
N VAL A 81 -2.58 16.86 8.90
CA VAL A 81 -2.33 16.88 10.34
C VAL A 81 -3.30 15.91 11.00
N THR A 82 -2.79 14.84 11.60
CA THR A 82 -3.60 13.81 12.26
C THR A 82 -3.66 14.00 13.77
N LYS A 83 -2.64 14.65 14.34
CA LYS A 83 -2.53 14.84 15.78
C LYS A 83 -1.66 16.04 16.14
N THR A 84 -2.06 16.73 17.19
CA THR A 84 -1.31 17.77 17.87
C THR A 84 -1.19 17.42 19.34
N ASN A 85 -0.03 17.70 19.94
CA ASN A 85 0.19 17.47 21.36
C ASN A 85 0.96 18.66 21.95
N PHE A 86 0.68 18.96 23.22
CA PHE A 86 1.21 20.14 23.90
C PHE A 86 2.10 19.69 25.05
N ASP A 87 3.40 19.92 24.92
CA ASP A 87 4.40 19.59 25.95
C ASP A 87 5.13 20.86 26.40
N GLY A 88 4.67 21.44 27.50
CA GLY A 88 5.21 22.67 28.06
C GLY A 88 5.13 23.83 27.06
N ALA A 89 6.29 24.27 26.57
CA ALA A 89 6.43 25.36 25.61
C ALA A 89 6.53 24.89 24.15
N GLN A 90 6.40 23.60 23.87
CA GLN A 90 6.43 23.07 22.49
C GLN A 90 5.11 22.41 22.15
N MET A 91 4.59 22.70 20.95
CA MET A 91 3.52 21.90 20.36
C MET A 91 4.16 20.94 19.35
N SER A 92 3.94 19.64 19.50
CA SER A 92 4.30 18.67 18.48
C SER A 92 3.13 18.45 17.53
N VAL A 93 3.43 18.32 16.25
CA VAL A 93 2.49 18.08 15.17
C VAL A 93 2.88 16.80 14.47
N GLU A 94 1.94 15.87 14.36
CA GLU A 94 2.04 14.65 13.57
C GLU A 94 1.15 14.81 12.33
N ALA A 95 1.72 14.48 11.17
CA ALA A 95 1.00 14.48 9.91
C ALA A 95 1.30 13.21 9.12
N GLU A 96 0.29 12.68 8.46
CA GLU A 96 0.36 11.44 7.68
C GLU A 96 -0.07 11.69 6.24
N GLY A 97 0.43 10.87 5.30
CA GLY A 97 -0.03 10.91 3.91
C GLY A 97 -1.56 10.84 3.82
N LEU A 98 -2.12 11.48 2.79
CA LEU A 98 -3.58 11.56 2.57
C LEU A 98 -4.26 10.19 2.51
N THR A 99 -3.53 9.16 2.11
CA THR A 99 -3.98 7.76 2.08
C THR A 99 -4.31 7.19 3.46
N ALA A 100 -3.75 7.74 4.54
CA ALA A 100 -4.09 7.37 5.91
C ALA A 100 -5.57 7.66 6.23
N TYR A 101 -6.19 8.62 5.54
CA TYR A 101 -7.59 9.02 5.77
C TYR A 101 -8.59 7.88 5.64
N ALA A 102 -8.29 6.84 4.84
CA ALA A 102 -9.17 5.70 4.68
C ALA A 102 -9.35 4.87 5.96
N HIS A 103 -8.37 4.90 6.87
CA HIS A 103 -8.43 4.16 8.13
C HIS A 103 -9.40 4.82 9.12
N GLY A 104 -10.21 4.00 9.78
CA GLY A 104 -11.28 4.41 10.67
C GLY A 104 -12.60 4.74 9.95
N ILE A 105 -12.64 4.71 8.62
CA ILE A 105 -13.86 5.00 7.84
C ILE A 105 -14.59 3.69 7.50
N PRO A 106 -15.84 3.49 7.95
CA PRO A 106 -16.61 2.32 7.57
C PRO A 106 -17.03 2.39 6.10
N PHE A 107 -17.01 1.23 5.43
CA PHE A 107 -17.67 1.08 4.15
C PHE A 107 -19.19 0.94 4.38
N GLU A 108 -19.98 1.84 3.81
CA GLU A 108 -21.43 1.95 4.05
C GLU A 108 -22.27 1.47 2.85
N ASP A 109 -21.64 0.85 1.86
CA ASP A 109 -22.30 0.31 0.67
C ASP A 109 -22.16 -1.23 0.63
N HIS A 110 -22.56 -1.84 -0.47
CA HIS A 110 -22.39 -3.25 -0.75
C HIS A 110 -21.67 -3.46 -2.08
N ILE A 111 -20.53 -4.16 -2.04
CA ILE A 111 -19.82 -4.61 -3.23
C ILE A 111 -19.59 -6.11 -3.08
N ILE A 112 -19.98 -6.88 -4.08
CA ILE A 112 -19.67 -8.30 -4.18
C ILE A 112 -19.08 -8.62 -5.55
N SER A 113 -18.09 -9.51 -5.56
CA SER A 113 -17.37 -9.98 -6.74
C SER A 113 -17.35 -11.49 -6.78
N GLY A 114 -17.92 -12.06 -7.85
CA GLY A 114 -17.95 -13.52 -8.04
C GLY A 114 -18.91 -14.24 -7.10
N GLU A 115 -20.06 -13.65 -6.77
CA GLU A 115 -21.12 -14.34 -6.01
C GLU A 115 -21.63 -15.58 -6.76
N LEU A 116 -21.92 -16.67 -6.07
CA LEU A 116 -22.61 -17.81 -6.66
C LEU A 116 -24.11 -17.53 -6.75
N ILE A 117 -24.62 -17.33 -7.96
CA ILE A 117 -26.03 -17.07 -8.22
C ILE A 117 -26.72 -18.40 -8.48
N THR A 118 -27.66 -18.76 -7.61
CA THR A 118 -28.56 -19.92 -7.79
C THR A 118 -29.91 -19.40 -8.30
N PRO A 119 -30.26 -19.61 -9.58
CA PRO A 119 -31.52 -19.12 -10.11
C PRO A 119 -32.71 -19.81 -9.41
N PRO A 120 -33.83 -19.11 -9.21
CA PRO A 120 -35.02 -19.75 -8.65
C PRO A 120 -35.48 -20.88 -9.57
N ASP A 121 -35.82 -22.03 -9.00
CA ASP A 121 -36.39 -23.14 -9.75
C ASP A 121 -37.86 -22.83 -10.07
N PRO A 122 -38.24 -22.64 -11.36
CA PRO A 122 -39.62 -22.35 -11.73
C PRO A 122 -40.58 -23.51 -11.44
N TYR A 123 -40.05 -24.70 -11.15
CA TYR A 123 -40.82 -25.91 -10.84
C TYR A 123 -40.74 -26.31 -9.37
N GLU A 124 -40.13 -25.49 -8.50
CA GLU A 124 -40.07 -25.75 -7.07
C GLU A 124 -41.49 -25.93 -6.49
N GLY A 125 -41.72 -27.07 -5.83
CA GLY A 125 -43.03 -27.40 -5.24
C GLY A 125 -44.15 -27.72 -6.24
N ARG A 126 -43.85 -27.91 -7.53
CA ARG A 126 -44.82 -28.34 -8.58
C ARG A 126 -45.06 -29.86 -8.60
N ASP A 127 -44.19 -30.63 -7.96
CA ASP A 127 -44.32 -32.06 -7.73
C ASP A 127 -44.55 -32.31 -6.24
N LYS A 128 -45.82 -32.25 -5.80
CA LYS A 128 -46.17 -32.43 -4.38
C LYS A 128 -46.23 -33.91 -4.00
N ASN A 129 -46.52 -34.79 -4.95
CA ASN A 129 -46.62 -36.23 -4.72
C ASN A 129 -45.25 -36.95 -4.85
N HIS A 130 -44.19 -36.24 -5.21
CA HIS A 130 -42.82 -36.70 -5.38
C HIS A 130 -42.70 -37.82 -6.44
N ASP A 131 -43.54 -37.77 -7.48
CA ASP A 131 -43.58 -38.78 -8.56
C ASP A 131 -42.67 -38.44 -9.75
N GLY A 132 -41.99 -37.29 -9.71
CA GLY A 132 -41.11 -36.78 -10.76
C GLY A 132 -41.83 -36.06 -11.89
N TYR A 133 -43.13 -35.81 -11.78
CA TYR A 133 -43.94 -35.10 -12.77
C TYR A 133 -44.63 -33.87 -12.18
N ILE A 134 -44.92 -32.90 -13.03
CA ILE A 134 -45.67 -31.70 -12.65
C ILE A 134 -47.13 -32.10 -12.37
N ASP A 135 -47.60 -31.80 -11.17
CA ASP A 135 -48.97 -32.07 -10.74
C ASP A 135 -50.01 -31.44 -11.70
N PHE A 136 -51.13 -32.15 -11.91
CA PHE A 136 -52.29 -31.70 -12.71
C PHE A 136 -52.00 -31.42 -14.20
N THR A 137 -50.92 -31.98 -14.77
CA THR A 137 -50.65 -31.94 -16.22
C THR A 137 -51.16 -33.19 -16.96
N ASN A 138 -51.80 -33.00 -18.12
CA ASN A 138 -52.18 -34.08 -19.03
C ASN A 138 -51.87 -33.69 -20.49
N PRO A 139 -50.96 -34.39 -21.20
CA PRO A 139 -50.18 -35.54 -20.74
C PRO A 139 -49.23 -35.16 -19.58
N LYS A 140 -48.83 -36.16 -18.76
CA LYS A 140 -47.89 -35.96 -17.65
C LYS A 140 -46.58 -35.34 -18.18
N VAL A 141 -46.17 -34.22 -17.61
CA VAL A 141 -44.92 -33.54 -17.96
C VAL A 141 -43.88 -33.82 -16.87
N PRO A 142 -42.71 -34.42 -17.15
CA PRO A 142 -41.68 -34.63 -16.15
C PRO A 142 -41.17 -33.30 -15.62
N VAL A 143 -40.86 -33.20 -14.33
CA VAL A 143 -40.28 -31.99 -13.74
C VAL A 143 -38.90 -31.77 -14.38
N PRO A 144 -38.68 -30.64 -15.08
CA PRO A 144 -37.36 -30.32 -15.60
C PRO A 144 -36.34 -30.17 -14.47
N LYS A 145 -35.07 -30.51 -14.74
CA LYS A 145 -33.98 -30.27 -13.79
C LYS A 145 -33.93 -28.76 -13.46
N PRO A 146 -33.73 -28.36 -12.18
CA PRO A 146 -33.49 -26.97 -11.81
C PRO A 146 -32.33 -26.36 -12.63
N PRO A 147 -32.38 -25.05 -12.91
CA PRO A 147 -31.27 -24.36 -13.55
C PRO A 147 -30.00 -24.49 -12.70
N ASP A 148 -28.86 -24.74 -13.35
CA ASP A 148 -27.57 -24.86 -12.67
C ASP A 148 -27.11 -23.47 -12.15
N PRO A 149 -26.52 -23.40 -10.94
CA PRO A 149 -25.91 -22.16 -10.44
C PRO A 149 -24.79 -21.65 -11.34
N TYR A 150 -24.58 -20.34 -11.36
CA TYR A 150 -23.50 -19.69 -12.11
C TYR A 150 -22.84 -18.57 -11.31
N THR A 151 -21.59 -18.27 -11.64
CA THR A 151 -20.84 -17.20 -10.98
C THR A 151 -21.24 -15.84 -11.54
N GLY A 152 -21.56 -14.91 -10.63
CA GLY A 152 -21.86 -13.52 -10.92
C GLY A 152 -20.65 -12.74 -11.43
N HIS A 153 -20.87 -11.47 -11.70
CA HIS A 153 -19.84 -10.57 -12.22
C HIS A 153 -18.63 -10.49 -11.27
N ARG A 154 -17.41 -10.55 -11.83
CA ARG A 154 -16.16 -10.39 -11.09
C ARG A 154 -15.50 -9.07 -11.47
N ILE A 155 -15.05 -8.31 -10.48
CA ILE A 155 -14.39 -7.01 -10.68
C ILE A 155 -12.87 -7.15 -10.56
N ASP A 156 -12.12 -6.25 -11.23
CA ASP A 156 -10.66 -6.18 -11.06
C ASP A 156 -10.28 -5.60 -9.69
N ALA A 157 -9.11 -6.00 -9.17
CA ALA A 157 -8.59 -5.49 -7.91
C ALA A 157 -8.46 -3.96 -7.88
N TYR A 158 -8.04 -3.33 -8.99
CA TYR A 158 -7.94 -1.87 -9.06
C TYR A 158 -9.30 -1.21 -9.18
N GLU A 159 -10.28 -1.91 -9.73
CA GLU A 159 -11.66 -1.45 -9.69
C GLU A 159 -12.20 -1.45 -8.26
N ALA A 160 -11.99 -2.51 -7.48
CA ALA A 160 -12.35 -2.53 -6.06
C ALA A 160 -11.63 -1.42 -5.28
N PHE A 161 -10.32 -1.27 -5.47
CA PHE A 161 -9.52 -0.21 -4.84
C PHE A 161 -10.08 1.19 -5.14
N ARG A 162 -10.44 1.47 -6.40
CA ARG A 162 -11.09 2.71 -6.81
C ARG A 162 -12.48 2.89 -6.21
N ARG A 163 -13.29 1.82 -6.14
CA ARG A 163 -14.64 1.88 -5.57
C ARG A 163 -14.62 2.23 -4.07
N VAL A 164 -13.64 1.72 -3.32
CA VAL A 164 -13.44 2.11 -1.91
C VAL A 164 -13.08 3.59 -1.78
N TRP A 165 -12.15 4.11 -2.59
CA TRP A 165 -11.84 5.54 -2.59
C TRP A 165 -12.99 6.43 -3.07
N ALA A 166 -13.74 5.99 -4.09
CA ALA A 166 -14.94 6.67 -4.55
C ALA A 166 -16.01 6.71 -3.45
N HIS A 167 -16.20 5.62 -2.70
CA HIS A 167 -17.08 5.59 -1.54
C HIS A 167 -16.66 6.66 -0.52
N ILE A 168 -15.40 6.65 -0.06
CA ILE A 168 -14.89 7.63 0.90
C ILE A 168 -15.14 9.07 0.43
N GLN A 169 -14.73 9.40 -0.80
CA GLN A 169 -14.84 10.77 -1.30
C GLN A 169 -16.25 11.20 -1.70
N SER A 170 -17.18 10.26 -1.86
CA SER A 170 -18.59 10.58 -2.12
C SER A 170 -19.34 11.06 -0.87
N ARG A 171 -18.82 10.77 0.33
CA ARG A 171 -19.48 11.13 1.59
C ARG A 171 -19.34 12.62 1.88
N PRO A 172 -20.31 13.24 2.59
CA PRO A 172 -20.20 14.63 3.02
C PRO A 172 -18.88 14.87 3.77
N TYR A 173 -18.15 15.90 3.36
CA TYR A 173 -16.84 16.25 3.93
C TYR A 173 -15.74 15.17 3.78
N GLY A 174 -15.97 14.12 2.99
CA GLY A 174 -15.00 13.04 2.73
C GLY A 174 -14.12 13.25 1.51
N ASN A 175 -14.46 14.20 0.64
CA ASN A 175 -13.70 14.47 -0.56
C ASN A 175 -12.42 15.26 -0.25
N ILE A 176 -11.29 14.55 -0.24
CA ILE A 176 -9.95 15.13 -0.01
C ILE A 176 -9.21 15.45 -1.32
N GLY A 177 -9.86 15.32 -2.48
CA GLY A 177 -9.26 15.61 -3.78
C GLY A 177 -8.20 14.60 -4.23
N LEU A 178 -8.21 13.40 -3.68
CA LEU A 178 -7.32 12.30 -4.05
C LEU A 178 -7.85 11.60 -5.30
N THR A 179 -6.99 11.46 -6.30
CA THR A 179 -7.28 10.70 -7.52
C THR A 179 -6.53 9.37 -7.50
N VAL A 180 -7.09 8.36 -8.18
CA VAL A 180 -6.48 7.04 -8.29
C VAL A 180 -6.31 6.72 -9.77
N ASP A 181 -5.20 6.09 -10.15
CA ASP A 181 -4.99 5.60 -11.51
C ASP A 181 -6.17 4.73 -12.00
N ASP A 182 -6.48 4.84 -13.30
CA ASP A 182 -7.67 4.28 -13.94
C ASP A 182 -7.43 2.96 -14.69
N HIS A 183 -6.17 2.54 -14.85
CA HIS A 183 -5.83 1.27 -15.49
C HIS A 183 -6.22 0.05 -14.63
N VAL A 184 -6.18 -1.13 -15.22
CA VAL A 184 -6.52 -2.41 -14.56
C VAL A 184 -5.26 -3.17 -14.15
N LEU A 185 -5.36 -3.97 -13.09
CA LEU A 185 -4.29 -4.89 -12.69
C LEU A 185 -4.30 -6.13 -13.60
N GLY A 186 -5.49 -6.58 -14.03
CA GLY A 186 -5.69 -7.85 -14.73
C GLY A 186 -5.87 -9.03 -13.76
N ARG A 187 -6.32 -8.75 -12.54
CA ARG A 187 -6.56 -9.73 -11.48
C ARG A 187 -7.98 -9.54 -10.95
N LEU A 188 -8.85 -10.47 -11.33
CA LEU A 188 -10.26 -10.47 -10.93
C LEU A 188 -10.41 -11.01 -9.51
N LEU A 189 -11.25 -10.34 -8.72
CA LEU A 189 -11.59 -10.70 -7.35
C LEU A 189 -12.69 -11.75 -7.29
N GLY A 190 -12.69 -12.52 -6.20
CA GLY A 190 -13.58 -13.65 -6.01
C GLY A 190 -13.21 -14.85 -6.87
N ALA A 191 -13.71 -16.00 -6.46
CA ALA A 191 -13.48 -17.28 -7.12
C ALA A 191 -14.18 -17.40 -8.48
N GLU A 192 -13.53 -18.03 -9.46
CA GLU A 192 -14.13 -18.30 -10.79
C GLU A 192 -15.37 -19.18 -10.76
N ASP A 193 -15.47 -20.06 -9.76
CA ASP A 193 -16.58 -20.99 -9.53
C ASP A 193 -17.61 -20.44 -8.53
N GLY A 194 -17.44 -19.20 -8.07
CA GLY A 194 -18.31 -18.54 -7.09
C GLY A 194 -18.22 -19.08 -5.66
N SER A 195 -17.30 -20.02 -5.38
CA SER A 195 -17.19 -20.66 -4.06
C SER A 195 -16.66 -19.75 -2.95
N ASP A 196 -15.96 -18.68 -3.31
CA ASP A 196 -15.28 -17.75 -2.39
C ASP A 196 -15.37 -16.34 -3.00
N PRO A 197 -16.54 -15.67 -2.90
CA PRO A 197 -16.71 -14.32 -3.40
C PRO A 197 -15.91 -13.32 -2.56
N TRP A 198 -15.41 -12.27 -3.21
CA TRP A 198 -14.88 -11.12 -2.47
C TRP A 198 -16.02 -10.15 -2.20
N GLU A 199 -16.22 -9.76 -0.94
CA GLU A 199 -17.36 -8.95 -0.53
C GLU A 199 -16.96 -7.88 0.49
N LEU A 200 -17.47 -6.67 0.30
CA LEU A 200 -17.55 -5.62 1.31
C LEU A 200 -19.03 -5.28 1.50
N ALA A 201 -19.53 -5.51 2.71
CA ALA A 201 -20.92 -5.26 3.04
C ALA A 201 -21.04 -4.42 4.31
N TRP A 202 -21.82 -3.34 4.26
CA TRP A 202 -21.96 -2.38 5.36
C TRP A 202 -22.38 -2.99 6.69
N TRP A 203 -23.16 -4.08 6.69
CA TRP A 203 -23.61 -4.75 7.91
C TRP A 203 -22.48 -5.48 8.66
N ASN A 204 -21.34 -5.70 8.00
CA ASN A 204 -20.13 -6.22 8.64
C ASN A 204 -19.22 -5.08 9.17
N ALA A 205 -19.61 -3.82 8.96
CA ALA A 205 -18.85 -2.62 9.29
C ALA A 205 -17.35 -2.69 8.88
N PRO A 206 -17.02 -3.07 7.62
CA PRO A 206 -15.62 -3.20 7.24
C PRO A 206 -14.96 -1.83 7.15
N ASP A 207 -13.72 -1.74 7.63
CA ASP A 207 -12.91 -0.52 7.56
C ASP A 207 -12.31 -0.36 6.15
N CYS A 208 -12.47 0.83 5.56
CA CYS A 208 -12.01 1.10 4.20
C CYS A 208 -10.49 0.98 4.08
N GLY A 209 -9.73 1.51 5.03
CA GLY A 209 -8.27 1.42 5.05
C GLY A 209 -7.79 -0.03 5.15
N GLN A 210 -8.36 -0.81 6.07
CA GLN A 210 -8.05 -2.23 6.20
C GLN A 210 -8.43 -3.04 4.96
N ALA A 211 -9.53 -2.70 4.29
CA ALA A 211 -9.90 -3.35 3.03
C ALA A 211 -8.87 -3.07 1.91
N LEU A 212 -8.37 -1.83 1.81
CA LEU A 212 -7.30 -1.46 0.87
C LEU A 212 -5.98 -2.18 1.20
N ASP A 213 -5.61 -2.27 2.48
CA ASP A 213 -4.45 -3.03 2.95
C ASP A 213 -4.58 -4.52 2.63
N GLN A 214 -5.78 -5.08 2.82
CA GLN A 214 -6.03 -6.49 2.52
C GLN A 214 -5.90 -6.77 1.03
N LEU A 215 -6.41 -5.88 0.16
CA LEU A 215 -6.25 -6.01 -1.29
C LEU A 215 -4.76 -6.03 -1.69
N THR A 216 -3.95 -5.12 -1.17
CA THR A 216 -2.51 -5.05 -1.48
C THR A 216 -1.72 -6.22 -0.90
N ARG A 217 -2.19 -6.81 0.20
CA ARG A 217 -1.60 -8.00 0.83
C ARG A 217 -1.91 -9.28 0.06
N ASP A 218 -3.17 -9.47 -0.34
CA ASP A 218 -3.62 -10.68 -1.02
C ASP A 218 -3.26 -10.70 -2.50
N LEU A 219 -3.18 -9.52 -3.12
CA LEU A 219 -2.75 -9.31 -4.48
C LEU A 219 -1.54 -8.39 -4.44
N PRO A 220 -0.30 -8.91 -4.53
CA PRO A 220 0.89 -8.11 -4.36
C PRO A 220 1.02 -7.14 -5.56
N PHE A 221 0.59 -5.91 -5.34
CA PHE A 221 0.86 -4.78 -6.21
C PHE A 221 1.35 -3.60 -5.37
N ASP A 222 2.14 -2.73 -6.00
CA ASP A 222 2.59 -1.52 -5.32
C ASP A 222 1.70 -0.33 -5.64
N TRP A 223 1.67 0.62 -4.70
CA TRP A 223 1.15 1.94 -4.96
C TRP A 223 2.01 3.02 -4.29
N THR A 224 1.91 4.25 -4.78
CA THR A 224 2.54 5.41 -4.14
C THR A 224 1.61 6.60 -4.14
N GLU A 225 1.57 7.33 -3.03
CA GLU A 225 0.96 8.65 -2.96
C GLU A 225 1.91 9.71 -3.52
N THR A 226 1.39 10.56 -4.40
CA THR A 226 2.15 11.64 -5.03
C THR A 226 1.38 12.95 -5.01
N HIS A 227 2.12 14.05 -4.91
CA HIS A 227 1.56 15.39 -4.99
C HIS A 227 2.38 16.24 -5.95
N SER A 228 1.72 17.15 -6.63
CA SER A 228 2.39 18.10 -7.51
C SER A 228 1.54 19.35 -7.63
N TRP A 229 2.17 20.47 -8.00
CA TRP A 229 1.44 21.61 -8.54
C TRP A 229 0.63 21.21 -9.78
N THR A 230 -0.52 21.84 -9.96
CA THR A 230 -1.18 21.90 -11.26
C THR A 230 -0.32 22.72 -12.24
N ALA A 231 -0.57 22.57 -13.55
CA ALA A 231 0.26 23.21 -14.58
C ALA A 231 0.31 24.76 -14.45
N ASP A 232 -0.74 25.37 -13.91
CA ASP A 232 -0.86 26.80 -13.64
C ASP A 232 -0.40 27.20 -12.23
N HIS A 233 0.08 26.24 -11.41
CA HIS A 233 0.50 26.44 -10.02
C HIS A 233 -0.57 27.05 -9.11
N SER A 234 -1.86 26.92 -9.46
CA SER A 234 -2.96 27.46 -8.66
C SER A 234 -3.43 26.52 -7.54
N SER A 235 -3.16 25.22 -7.68
CA SER A 235 -3.56 24.20 -6.71
C SER A 235 -2.58 23.04 -6.69
N ILE A 236 -2.68 22.22 -5.64
CA ILE A 236 -1.89 20.99 -5.49
C ILE A 236 -2.81 19.81 -5.77
N GLN A 237 -2.46 18.99 -6.75
CA GLN A 237 -3.17 17.75 -7.06
C GLN A 237 -2.59 16.57 -6.28
N HIS A 238 -3.44 15.60 -5.94
CA HIS A 238 -3.06 14.41 -5.19
C HIS A 238 -3.43 13.16 -5.98
N ARG A 239 -2.50 12.21 -6.08
CA ARG A 239 -2.69 11.01 -6.90
C ARG A 239 -2.06 9.79 -6.25
N ILE A 240 -2.84 8.71 -6.16
CA ILE A 240 -2.34 7.36 -5.94
C ILE A 240 -1.96 6.79 -7.30
N ARG A 241 -0.67 6.52 -7.47
CA ARG A 241 -0.15 5.78 -8.61
C ARG A 241 -0.18 4.29 -8.29
N LEU A 242 -0.75 3.50 -9.19
CA LEU A 242 -0.85 2.04 -9.07
C LEU A 242 0.20 1.38 -9.99
N GLY A 243 0.90 0.36 -9.50
CA GLY A 243 1.92 -0.36 -10.27
C GLY A 243 1.37 -1.63 -10.90
N ASN A 244 1.64 -1.91 -12.17
CA ASN A 244 1.23 -3.17 -12.79
C ASN A 244 2.46 -3.95 -13.31
N PRO A 245 2.91 -5.06 -12.66
CA PRO A 245 2.48 -5.59 -11.35
C PRO A 245 3.16 -4.89 -10.15
N ARG A 246 4.23 -4.13 -10.39
CA ARG A 246 4.99 -3.41 -9.35
C ARG A 246 5.36 -2.02 -9.84
N LEU A 247 5.65 -1.10 -8.93
CA LEU A 247 6.20 0.21 -9.29
C LEU A 247 7.71 0.14 -9.45
N GLY A 248 8.27 1.16 -10.12
CA GLY A 248 9.71 1.27 -10.33
C GLY A 248 10.31 0.26 -11.30
N ARG A 249 11.61 0.37 -11.49
CA ARG A 249 12.41 -0.47 -12.39
C ARG A 249 13.78 -0.73 -11.82
N ARG A 250 14.51 -1.68 -12.41
CA ARG A 250 15.93 -1.84 -12.13
C ARG A 250 16.72 -0.66 -12.70
N ARG A 251 17.56 -0.04 -11.87
CA ARG A 251 18.34 1.16 -12.18
C ARG A 251 19.80 0.81 -12.37
N ASP A 252 20.15 0.40 -13.57
CA ASP A 252 21.54 0.21 -13.98
C ASP A 252 22.22 1.53 -14.39
N ASP A 253 21.44 2.61 -14.51
CA ASP A 253 21.86 3.97 -14.84
C ASP A 253 22.30 4.79 -13.62
N LEU A 254 22.01 4.32 -12.40
CA LEU A 254 22.37 4.97 -11.15
C LEU A 254 23.44 4.17 -10.41
N ARG A 255 24.26 4.87 -9.62
CA ARG A 255 25.31 4.24 -8.81
C ARG A 255 25.27 4.74 -7.38
N PHE A 256 25.28 3.80 -6.43
CA PHE A 256 25.30 4.05 -4.98
C PHE A 256 26.50 3.33 -4.39
N ALA A 257 27.54 4.07 -4.02
CA ALA A 257 28.83 3.50 -3.62
C ALA A 257 29.52 4.25 -2.47
N ASP A 258 30.20 3.49 -1.61
CA ASP A 258 31.03 4.04 -0.54
C ASP A 258 32.15 4.92 -1.09
N GLY A 259 32.38 6.05 -0.43
CA GLY A 259 33.36 7.05 -0.86
C GLY A 259 32.92 7.91 -2.07
N GLU A 260 31.74 7.66 -2.63
CA GLU A 260 31.12 8.48 -3.67
C GLU A 260 29.93 9.27 -3.09
N ASN A 261 28.73 8.68 -3.13
CA ASN A 261 27.47 9.36 -2.79
C ASN A 261 26.81 8.83 -1.52
N LEU A 262 27.40 7.82 -0.87
CA LEU A 262 26.96 7.34 0.44
C LEU A 262 27.68 8.14 1.54
N SER A 263 26.92 8.75 2.44
CA SER A 263 27.47 9.43 3.62
C SER A 263 27.39 8.57 4.88
N ALA A 264 26.39 7.69 4.97
CA ALA A 264 26.28 6.70 6.02
C ALA A 264 25.49 5.49 5.53
N ILE A 265 25.76 4.34 6.14
CA ILE A 265 24.93 3.14 6.01
C ILE A 265 24.34 2.81 7.38
N ALA A 266 23.07 2.43 7.41
CA ALA A 266 22.51 1.84 8.62
C ALA A 266 23.25 0.54 8.94
N LYS A 267 23.27 0.16 10.22
CA LYS A 267 23.93 -1.07 10.67
C LYS A 267 23.43 -2.24 9.82
N PRO A 268 24.31 -2.96 9.11
CA PRO A 268 23.89 -4.15 8.39
C PRO A 268 23.39 -5.18 9.41
N GLU A 269 22.23 -5.74 9.15
CA GLU A 269 21.57 -6.67 10.06
C GLU A 269 21.55 -8.07 9.44
N GLY A 270 21.82 -9.06 10.29
CA GLY A 270 21.51 -10.45 9.94
C GLY A 270 20.00 -10.65 9.97
N LEU A 271 19.47 -11.45 9.05
CA LEU A 271 18.03 -11.68 8.93
C LEU A 271 17.49 -12.69 9.95
N GLY A 272 17.98 -12.68 11.20
CA GLY A 272 17.66 -13.69 12.21
C GLY A 272 16.14 -13.85 12.45
N ASP A 273 15.43 -12.73 12.54
CA ASP A 273 13.99 -12.70 12.79
C ASP A 273 13.18 -13.13 11.55
N ASP A 274 13.61 -12.71 10.36
CA ASP A 274 12.96 -13.03 9.09
C ASP A 274 13.34 -14.40 8.52
N TYR A 275 14.42 -15.00 9.03
CA TYR A 275 14.99 -16.23 8.53
C TYR A 275 14.00 -17.38 8.63
N ALA A 276 13.78 -18.02 7.48
CA ALA A 276 13.04 -19.25 7.37
C ALA A 276 13.75 -20.16 6.36
N ASN A 277 13.93 -21.42 6.75
CA ASN A 277 14.35 -22.49 5.84
C ASN A 277 13.19 -23.39 5.44
N GLU A 278 11.97 -22.98 5.79
CA GLU A 278 10.74 -23.63 5.39
C GLU A 278 9.65 -22.57 5.20
N VAL A 279 8.87 -22.70 4.13
CA VAL A 279 7.72 -21.84 3.86
C VAL A 279 6.48 -22.70 3.66
N VAL A 280 5.42 -22.36 4.37
CA VAL A 280 4.07 -22.87 4.17
C VAL A 280 3.27 -21.82 3.41
N VAL A 281 2.76 -22.16 2.23
CA VAL A 281 1.89 -21.29 1.45
C VAL A 281 0.46 -21.77 1.58
N LEU A 282 -0.44 -20.86 1.93
CA LEU A 282 -1.88 -21.07 2.01
C LEU A 282 -2.56 -20.37 0.84
N GLY A 283 -3.29 -21.14 0.04
CA GLY A 283 -3.94 -20.73 -1.20
C GLY A 283 -5.44 -20.51 -1.08
N LYS A 284 -6.14 -20.60 -2.23
CA LYS A 284 -7.60 -20.48 -2.36
C LYS A 284 -8.34 -21.46 -1.43
N GLY A 285 -9.50 -21.05 -0.92
CA GLY A 285 -10.39 -21.85 -0.07
C GLY A 285 -10.46 -21.33 1.37
N GLU A 286 -11.27 -21.99 2.20
CA GLU A 286 -11.47 -21.62 3.61
C GLU A 286 -11.25 -22.80 4.57
N GLY A 287 -10.77 -22.48 5.77
CA GLY A 287 -10.52 -23.46 6.83
C GLY A 287 -9.68 -24.65 6.36
N ARG A 288 -10.20 -25.87 6.57
CA ARG A 288 -9.50 -27.11 6.19
C ARG A 288 -9.38 -27.33 4.68
N ALA A 289 -10.17 -26.62 3.88
CA ALA A 289 -10.22 -26.80 2.43
C ALA A 289 -9.23 -25.89 1.69
N MET A 290 -8.48 -25.05 2.41
CA MET A 290 -7.44 -24.21 1.82
C MET A 290 -6.41 -25.04 1.06
N ALA A 291 -6.16 -24.68 -0.19
CA ALA A 291 -5.02 -25.19 -0.93
C ALA A 291 -3.75 -24.86 -0.13
N ARG A 292 -2.80 -25.80 -0.04
CA ARG A 292 -1.57 -25.59 0.73
C ARG A 292 -0.39 -26.26 0.07
N ALA A 293 0.75 -25.59 0.09
CA ALA A 293 2.03 -26.20 -0.24
C ALA A 293 3.06 -25.89 0.85
N GLN A 294 4.05 -26.75 0.95
CA GLN A 294 5.15 -26.62 1.89
C GLN A 294 6.45 -26.88 1.15
N VAL A 295 7.38 -25.94 1.25
CA VAL A 295 8.71 -26.01 0.66
C VAL A 295 9.76 -25.80 1.73
N TYR A 296 10.92 -26.43 1.59
CA TYR A 296 11.98 -26.36 2.57
C TYR A 296 13.34 -26.46 1.90
N ARG A 297 14.34 -25.78 2.50
CA ARG A 297 15.75 -25.80 2.06
C ARG A 297 16.62 -26.05 3.27
N TYR A 298 16.90 -27.31 3.54
CA TYR A 298 17.76 -27.72 4.64
C TYR A 298 19.21 -27.81 4.18
N ASP A 299 20.10 -27.03 4.78
CA ASP A 299 21.53 -27.00 4.47
C ASP A 299 22.39 -27.77 5.48
N GLY A 300 21.77 -28.43 6.47
CA GLY A 300 22.46 -29.14 7.55
C GLY A 300 23.10 -28.22 8.61
N ARG A 301 22.96 -26.90 8.50
CA ARG A 301 23.71 -25.93 9.34
C ARG A 301 22.82 -25.16 10.31
N ARG A 302 21.56 -24.91 9.95
CA ARG A 302 20.63 -24.10 10.74
C ARG A 302 19.39 -24.88 11.19
N MET A 303 18.85 -24.51 12.35
CA MET A 303 17.61 -25.09 12.88
C MET A 303 16.40 -24.74 11.99
N ARG A 304 15.33 -25.54 12.10
CA ARG A 304 14.07 -25.31 11.39
C ARG A 304 13.41 -24.02 11.87
N ARG A 305 13.12 -23.13 10.92
CA ARG A 305 12.32 -21.91 11.09
C ARG A 305 11.35 -21.82 9.93
N VAL A 306 10.07 -21.58 10.24
CA VAL A 306 8.96 -21.67 9.30
C VAL A 306 8.33 -20.29 9.13
N ALA A 307 8.15 -19.86 7.88
CA ALA A 307 7.31 -18.73 7.54
C ALA A 307 6.00 -19.21 6.88
N THR A 308 4.90 -18.54 7.18
CA THR A 308 3.61 -18.80 6.53
C THR A 308 3.26 -17.62 5.64
N VAL A 309 2.87 -17.90 4.40
CA VAL A 309 2.41 -16.89 3.44
C VAL A 309 1.03 -17.28 2.94
N THR A 310 0.14 -16.31 2.83
CA THR A 310 -1.18 -16.50 2.23
C THR A 310 -1.20 -15.85 0.85
N ASP A 311 -1.67 -16.59 -0.15
CA ASP A 311 -1.89 -16.13 -1.52
C ASP A 311 -3.18 -16.76 -2.05
N LYS A 312 -4.30 -16.09 -1.80
CA LYS A 312 -5.65 -16.58 -2.10
C LYS A 312 -5.94 -16.73 -3.58
N THR A 313 -5.06 -16.22 -4.46
CA THR A 313 -5.18 -16.39 -5.90
C THR A 313 -4.79 -17.78 -6.38
N LEU A 314 -4.02 -18.52 -5.57
CA LEU A 314 -3.41 -19.77 -6.00
C LEU A 314 -4.23 -20.97 -5.54
N SER A 315 -4.73 -21.76 -6.49
CA SER A 315 -5.39 -23.04 -6.25
C SER A 315 -4.55 -24.25 -6.68
N SER A 316 -3.49 -24.03 -7.47
CA SER A 316 -2.62 -25.07 -8.02
C SER A 316 -1.44 -25.37 -7.11
N ASP A 317 -1.21 -26.65 -6.79
CA ASP A 317 -0.05 -27.09 -5.99
C ASP A 317 1.27 -26.59 -6.60
N ASN A 318 1.44 -26.68 -7.92
CA ASN A 318 2.66 -26.22 -8.58
C ASN A 318 2.87 -24.70 -8.39
N LEU A 319 1.82 -23.90 -8.51
CA LEU A 319 1.92 -22.45 -8.32
C LEU A 319 2.20 -22.09 -6.85
N LEU A 320 1.57 -22.79 -5.91
CA LEU A 320 1.83 -22.63 -4.48
C LEU A 320 3.29 -22.97 -4.13
N ARG A 321 3.84 -24.04 -4.70
CA ARG A 321 5.25 -24.40 -4.53
C ARG A 321 6.19 -23.35 -5.13
N VAL A 322 5.89 -22.83 -6.33
CA VAL A 322 6.67 -21.73 -6.94
C VAL A 322 6.64 -20.48 -6.06
N ARG A 323 5.47 -20.09 -5.52
CA ARG A 323 5.34 -18.98 -4.57
C ARG A 323 6.18 -19.20 -3.31
N GLY A 324 6.15 -20.43 -2.79
CA GLY A 324 6.93 -20.84 -1.64
C GLY A 324 8.44 -20.76 -1.89
N GLU A 325 8.93 -21.27 -3.03
CA GLU A 325 10.36 -21.22 -3.37
C GLU A 325 10.87 -19.78 -3.52
N ARG A 326 10.05 -18.87 -4.06
CA ARG A 326 10.38 -17.44 -4.13
C ARG A 326 10.50 -16.80 -2.73
N GLU A 327 9.52 -17.06 -1.86
CA GLU A 327 9.57 -16.57 -0.47
C GLU A 327 10.80 -17.11 0.26
N LEU A 328 11.06 -18.42 0.10
CA LEU A 328 12.17 -19.11 0.73
C LEU A 328 13.53 -18.57 0.28
N ALA A 329 13.66 -18.17 -1.00
CA ALA A 329 14.86 -17.52 -1.52
C ALA A 329 15.13 -16.17 -0.84
N GLY A 330 14.09 -15.38 -0.56
CA GLY A 330 14.21 -14.12 0.18
C GLY A 330 14.63 -14.31 1.64
N ARG A 331 14.04 -15.30 2.30
CA ARG A 331 14.24 -15.57 3.75
C ARG A 331 15.51 -16.33 4.09
N THR A 332 16.20 -16.91 3.11
CA THR A 332 17.46 -17.63 3.33
C THR A 332 18.70 -16.73 3.20
N GLN A 333 18.51 -15.44 2.99
CA GLN A 333 19.59 -14.46 2.92
C GLN A 333 20.23 -14.22 4.29
N ASN A 334 21.48 -13.77 4.28
CA ASN A 334 22.27 -13.63 5.50
C ASN A 334 22.45 -12.18 5.97
N LEU A 335 22.16 -11.21 5.11
CA LEU A 335 22.45 -9.81 5.40
C LEU A 335 21.53 -8.88 4.61
N GLN A 336 21.03 -7.87 5.29
CA GLN A 336 20.32 -6.74 4.69
C GLN A 336 20.96 -5.43 5.13
N ILE A 337 20.97 -4.45 4.23
CA ILE A 337 21.24 -3.05 4.57
C ILE A 337 19.88 -2.35 4.57
N PRO A 338 19.32 -2.02 5.75
CA PRO A 338 17.94 -1.56 5.86
C PRO A 338 17.77 -0.11 5.41
N ALA A 339 18.82 0.70 5.49
CA ALA A 339 18.81 2.07 5.00
C ALA A 339 20.22 2.56 4.64
N ILE A 340 20.27 3.54 3.75
CA ILE A 340 21.47 4.30 3.41
C ILE A 340 21.16 5.80 3.47
N GLN A 341 22.12 6.61 3.92
CA GLN A 341 22.08 8.05 3.79
C GLN A 341 22.97 8.47 2.62
N ILE A 342 22.43 9.34 1.78
CA ILE A 342 23.06 9.78 0.55
C ILE A 342 23.10 11.31 0.46
N VAL A 343 24.06 11.80 -0.32
CA VAL A 343 24.20 13.20 -0.72
C VAL A 343 23.88 13.36 -2.20
N ASP A 344 23.46 14.56 -2.62
CA ASP A 344 23.23 14.82 -4.04
C ASP A 344 24.53 14.69 -4.84
N HIS A 345 24.50 13.85 -5.87
CA HIS A 345 25.70 13.50 -6.64
C HIS A 345 25.34 13.23 -8.11
N PRO A 346 26.19 13.55 -9.11
CA PRO A 346 25.91 13.30 -10.52
C PRO A 346 25.53 11.86 -10.86
N ASN A 347 26.05 10.87 -10.12
CA ASN A 347 25.74 9.46 -10.30
C ASN A 347 24.35 9.03 -9.79
N ALA A 348 23.73 9.82 -8.92
CA ALA A 348 22.39 9.61 -8.39
C ALA A 348 21.85 10.95 -7.87
N ARG A 349 21.41 11.81 -8.79
CA ARG A 349 20.89 13.13 -8.43
C ARG A 349 19.57 13.00 -7.68
N PHE A 350 19.29 13.91 -6.75
CA PHE A 350 18.00 13.90 -6.05
C PHE A 350 16.83 14.00 -7.03
N GLY A 351 15.85 13.11 -6.87
CA GLY A 351 14.72 12.97 -7.80
C GLY A 351 15.02 12.15 -9.07
N SER A 352 16.24 11.63 -9.24
CA SER A 352 16.55 10.71 -10.35
C SER A 352 16.00 9.31 -10.12
N TRP A 353 15.61 8.94 -8.90
CA TRP A 353 14.95 7.69 -8.53
C TRP A 353 13.50 7.92 -8.07
N GLN A 354 12.77 6.82 -7.93
CA GLN A 354 11.43 6.80 -7.35
C GLN A 354 11.30 5.59 -6.41
N LEU A 355 10.30 5.64 -5.52
CA LEU A 355 9.95 4.48 -4.70
C LEU A 355 9.59 3.29 -5.60
N GLY A 356 10.04 2.10 -5.20
CA GLY A 356 9.94 0.87 -5.98
C GLY A 356 11.05 0.67 -7.01
N ASP A 357 11.98 1.60 -7.21
CA ASP A 357 13.16 1.30 -8.02
C ASP A 357 14.08 0.30 -7.31
N ASP A 358 14.69 -0.60 -8.08
CA ASP A 358 15.76 -1.47 -7.60
C ASP A 358 17.10 -0.83 -7.93
N ILE A 359 17.95 -0.60 -6.93
CA ILE A 359 19.26 0.05 -7.03
C ILE A 359 20.37 -0.91 -6.62
N ARG A 360 21.55 -0.73 -7.22
CA ARG A 360 22.75 -1.50 -6.89
C ARG A 360 23.57 -0.77 -5.85
N LEU A 361 23.79 -1.41 -4.70
CA LEU A 361 24.56 -0.86 -3.60
C LEU A 361 25.93 -1.53 -3.53
N GLN A 362 26.99 -0.72 -3.58
CA GLN A 362 28.38 -1.16 -3.52
C GLN A 362 29.07 -0.58 -2.28
N VAL A 363 29.17 -1.39 -1.22
CA VAL A 363 29.62 -0.92 0.10
C VAL A 363 30.64 -1.85 0.71
N HIS A 364 31.52 -1.31 1.53
CA HIS A 364 32.45 -2.05 2.35
C HIS A 364 31.92 -2.13 3.78
N VAL A 365 31.60 -3.34 4.24
CA VAL A 365 31.19 -3.57 5.63
C VAL A 365 32.34 -4.24 6.38
N PRO A 366 32.91 -3.63 7.44
CA PRO A 366 34.16 -4.10 8.07
C PRO A 366 34.20 -5.59 8.46
N TRP A 367 33.06 -6.17 8.84
CA TRP A 367 32.95 -7.56 9.29
C TRP A 367 32.54 -8.55 8.19
N VAL A 368 32.06 -8.05 7.06
CA VAL A 368 31.53 -8.87 5.96
C VAL A 368 32.38 -8.76 4.69
N GLY A 369 33.12 -7.66 4.53
CA GLY A 369 33.88 -7.31 3.35
C GLY A 369 33.07 -6.47 2.37
N ASP A 370 33.50 -6.50 1.11
CA ASP A 370 32.84 -5.77 0.02
C ASP A 370 31.54 -6.47 -0.38
N LEU A 371 30.47 -5.69 -0.41
CA LEU A 371 29.14 -6.12 -0.78
C LEU A 371 28.70 -5.43 -2.05
N ASP A 372 28.11 -6.22 -2.94
CA ASP A 372 27.48 -5.74 -4.16
C ASP A 372 26.09 -6.36 -4.26
N LEU A 373 25.09 -5.60 -3.82
CA LEU A 373 23.75 -6.11 -3.54
C LEU A 373 22.67 -5.21 -4.13
N TRP A 374 21.69 -5.83 -4.76
CA TRP A 374 20.48 -5.16 -5.22
C TRP A 374 19.48 -4.96 -4.09
N HIS A 375 19.02 -3.74 -3.96
CA HIS A 375 18.02 -3.32 -2.98
C HIS A 375 16.92 -2.54 -3.68
N ARG A 376 15.69 -2.76 -3.25
CA ARG A 376 14.53 -1.95 -3.63
C ARG A 376 14.37 -0.80 -2.66
N ILE A 377 14.10 0.40 -3.19
CA ILE A 377 13.75 1.58 -2.42
C ILE A 377 12.29 1.43 -1.95
N VAL A 378 12.09 1.26 -0.65
CA VAL A 378 10.75 1.10 -0.04
C VAL A 378 10.31 2.35 0.73
N GLY A 379 11.18 3.32 0.90
CA GLY A 379 10.85 4.62 1.43
C GLY A 379 12.01 5.59 1.26
N ASP A 380 11.73 6.87 1.38
CA ASP A 380 12.76 7.90 1.40
C ASP A 380 12.39 9.07 2.30
N GLU A 381 13.43 9.74 2.80
CA GLU A 381 13.34 10.85 3.74
C GLU A 381 14.33 11.92 3.28
N VAL A 382 13.84 13.05 2.79
CA VAL A 382 14.70 14.17 2.38
C VAL A 382 14.90 15.09 3.56
N SER A 383 16.14 15.54 3.79
CA SER A 383 16.47 16.43 4.88
C SER A 383 16.82 17.83 4.41
N ALA A 384 16.57 18.82 5.27
CA ALA A 384 16.90 20.23 5.04
C ALA A 384 18.41 20.48 4.95
N ASP A 385 19.23 19.55 5.48
CA ASP A 385 20.69 19.61 5.42
C ASP A 385 21.28 19.23 4.04
N GLY A 386 20.43 18.81 3.10
CA GLY A 386 20.85 18.40 1.76
C GLY A 386 21.21 16.92 1.64
N THR A 387 20.83 16.10 2.61
CA THR A 387 20.92 14.63 2.55
C THR A 387 19.56 13.98 2.30
N CYS A 388 19.59 12.72 1.89
CA CYS A 388 18.40 11.89 1.78
C CYS A 388 18.69 10.52 2.39
N VAL A 389 17.77 9.99 3.19
CA VAL A 389 17.82 8.60 3.66
C VAL A 389 16.91 7.77 2.76
N LEU A 390 17.45 6.69 2.19
CA LEU A 390 16.67 5.68 1.47
C LEU A 390 16.48 4.48 2.37
N ASN A 391 15.22 4.13 2.61
CA ASN A 391 14.82 2.88 3.27
C ASN A 391 14.80 1.77 2.22
N LEU A 392 15.45 0.65 2.52
CA LEU A 392 15.78 -0.39 1.57
C LEU A 392 15.30 -1.77 2.02
N LYS A 393 14.90 -2.58 1.04
CA LYS A 393 14.68 -4.01 1.20
C LYS A 393 15.44 -4.77 0.12
N ARG A 394 15.92 -5.98 0.41
CA ARG A 394 16.58 -6.81 -0.60
C ARG A 394 15.66 -7.06 -1.79
N ALA A 395 16.12 -6.76 -3.00
CA ALA A 395 15.26 -6.78 -4.19
C ALA A 395 14.74 -8.19 -4.52
N ASP A 396 15.56 -9.20 -4.25
CA ASP A 396 15.23 -10.62 -4.39
C ASP A 396 14.44 -11.20 -3.21
N ALA A 397 14.21 -10.42 -2.15
CA ALA A 397 13.31 -10.80 -1.05
C ALA A 397 11.84 -10.40 -1.31
N LEU A 398 11.55 -9.76 -2.44
CA LEU A 398 10.20 -9.29 -2.78
C LEU A 398 9.59 -10.16 -3.86
N VAL A 399 8.32 -10.54 -3.62
CA VAL A 399 7.58 -11.45 -4.49
C VAL A 399 6.29 -10.76 -4.91
N TYR A 400 6.10 -10.69 -6.23
CA TYR A 400 4.91 -10.17 -6.91
C TYR A 400 4.29 -11.28 -7.77
#